data_AF-A0A5B6Z2N1-F1
#
_entry.id   AF-A0A5B6Z2N1-F1
#
_cell.length_a   1.000
_cell.length_b   1.000
_cell.length_c   1.000
_cell.angle_alpha   90.00
_cell.angle_beta   90.00
_cell.angle_gamma   90.00
#
_symmetry.space_group_name_H-M   'P 1'
#
loop_
_entity.id
_entity.type
_entity.pdbx_description
1 polymer ?
#
loop_
_entity_poly.entity_id
_entity_poly.type
_entity_poly.pdbx_seq_one_letter_code
_entity_poly.pdbx_strand_id
1 'polypeptide(L)'
;DFLQEVISKKDQAQYWCRTDIPYSYISVDQFCEMFKTSNLGEKLDEELSNPYDKSQCHKNSLSFSTYSLRKWELFKACMARELLLMKRNSFVYVFKTTQVMFDPSYDRLVVL
;
A
#
# COMPACT_ATOMS: atom_id res chain seq x y z
N ASP A 1 3.60 -8.68 7.05
CA ASP A 1 4.46 -9.80 7.46
C ASP A 1 4.32 -10.14 8.93
N PHE A 2 4.77 -9.31 9.88
CA PHE A 2 4.66 -9.61 11.32
C PHE A 2 3.28 -10.10 11.79
N LEU A 3 2.20 -9.37 11.47
CA LEU A 3 0.85 -9.79 11.86
C LEU A 3 0.42 -11.12 11.25
N GLN A 4 0.90 -11.44 10.03
CA GLN A 4 0.63 -12.73 9.39
C GLN A 4 1.41 -13.87 10.06
N GLU A 5 2.61 -13.59 10.57
CA GLU A 5 3.40 -14.57 11.33
C GLU A 5 2.79 -14.85 12.71
N VAL A 6 2.34 -13.82 13.43
CA VAL A 6 1.71 -13.97 14.77
C VAL A 6 0.42 -14.78 14.70
N ILE A 7 -0.34 -14.70 13.61
CA ILE A 7 -1.56 -15.49 13.40
C ILE A 7 -1.30 -16.81 12.65
N SER A 8 -0.09 -17.04 12.16
CA SER A 8 0.27 -18.26 11.42
C SER A 8 0.47 -19.42 12.38
N LYS A 9 -0.18 -20.55 12.11
CA LYS A 9 0.00 -21.78 12.90
C LYS A 9 1.45 -22.26 12.98
N LYS A 10 2.27 -21.98 11.95
CA LYS A 10 3.68 -22.37 11.91
C LYS A 10 4.55 -21.50 12.80
N ASP A 11 4.22 -20.21 12.86
CA ASP A 11 5.11 -19.17 13.36
C ASP A 11 4.65 -18.62 14.72
N GLN A 12 3.39 -18.83 15.12
CA GLN A 12 2.81 -18.29 16.35
C GLN A 12 3.53 -18.74 17.63
N ALA A 13 4.08 -19.96 17.65
CA ALA A 13 4.76 -20.50 18.83
C ALA A 13 5.97 -19.67 19.26
N GLN A 14 6.65 -19.01 18.32
CA GLN A 14 7.82 -18.17 18.63
C GLN A 14 7.45 -16.89 19.39
N TYR A 15 6.18 -16.49 19.33
CA TYR A 15 5.63 -15.31 19.99
C TYR A 15 4.99 -15.64 21.34
N TRP A 16 5.08 -16.90 21.80
CA TRP A 16 4.51 -17.33 23.07
C TRP A 16 5.35 -16.82 24.25
N CYS A 17 4.77 -15.92 25.05
CA CYS A 17 5.47 -15.31 26.20
C CYS A 17 5.24 -16.03 27.53
N ARG A 18 4.19 -16.87 27.61
CA ARG A 18 3.75 -17.55 28.85
C ARG A 18 4.58 -18.80 29.07
N THR A 19 5.50 -18.76 30.02
CA THR A 19 6.34 -19.92 30.39
C THR A 19 5.64 -20.87 31.36
N ASP A 20 4.55 -20.41 31.98
CA ASP A 20 3.70 -21.13 32.93
C ASP A 20 2.69 -22.06 32.27
N ILE A 21 2.38 -21.86 30.98
CA ILE A 21 1.33 -22.59 30.25
C ILE A 21 1.94 -23.18 28.98
N PRO A 22 1.69 -24.47 28.68
CA PRO A 22 2.12 -25.07 27.42
C PRO A 22 1.50 -24.31 26.24
N TYR A 23 2.28 -24.15 25.17
CA TYR A 23 1.82 -23.51 23.95
C TYR A 23 0.57 -24.21 23.41
N SER A 24 -0.46 -23.41 23.13
CA SER A 24 -1.64 -23.82 22.39
C SER A 24 -1.84 -22.83 21.25
N TYR A 25 -2.15 -23.36 20.07
CA TYR A 25 -2.49 -22.52 18.93
C TYR A 25 -3.77 -21.73 19.22
N ILE A 26 -3.72 -20.42 19.00
CA ILE A 26 -4.83 -19.49 19.08
C ILE A 26 -5.27 -19.18 17.64
N SER A 27 -6.53 -19.46 17.33
CA SER A 27 -7.09 -19.14 16.01
C SER A 27 -7.21 -17.63 15.81
N VAL A 28 -7.34 -17.19 14.56
CA VAL A 28 -7.57 -15.78 14.23
C VAL A 28 -8.82 -15.24 14.95
N ASP A 29 -9.88 -16.04 15.01
CA ASP A 29 -11.14 -15.65 15.66
C ASP A 29 -10.95 -15.45 17.18
N GLN A 30 -10.28 -16.40 17.84
CA GLN A 30 -9.97 -16.31 19.26
C GLN A 30 -9.05 -15.12 19.56
N PHE A 31 -8.05 -14.89 18.71
CA PHE A 31 -7.16 -13.75 18.84
C PHE A 31 -7.93 -12.42 18.73
N CYS A 32 -8.87 -12.33 17.78
CA CYS A 32 -9.75 -11.16 17.64
C CYS A 32 -10.62 -10.93 18.88
N GLU A 33 -11.20 -11.99 19.44
CA GLU A 33 -12.02 -11.91 20.65
C GLU A 33 -11.22 -11.49 21.89
N MET A 34 -10.04 -12.10 22.09
CA MET A 34 -9.09 -11.71 23.14
C MET A 34 -8.59 -10.27 22.97
N PHE A 35 -8.37 -9.83 21.73
CA PHE A 35 -7.99 -8.45 21.46
C PHE A 35 -9.11 -7.48 21.83
N LYS A 36 -10.36 -7.76 21.44
CA LYS A 36 -11.54 -6.92 21.76
C LYS A 36 -11.79 -6.80 23.26
N THR A 37 -11.58 -7.89 24.01
CA THR A 37 -11.75 -7.94 25.48
C THR A 37 -10.55 -7.38 26.24
N SER A 38 -9.43 -7.10 25.57
CA SER A 38 -8.31 -6.45 26.20
C SER A 38 -8.62 -4.97 26.45
N ASN A 39 -8.04 -4.39 27.50
CA ASN A 39 -8.18 -2.95 27.81
C ASN A 39 -7.80 -2.07 26.60
N LEU A 40 -6.80 -2.50 25.83
CA LEU A 40 -6.39 -1.80 24.61
C LEU A 40 -7.46 -1.88 23.52
N GLY A 41 -8.12 -3.03 23.36
CA GLY A 41 -9.23 -3.21 22.42
C GLY A 41 -10.46 -2.42 22.82
N GLU A 42 -10.85 -2.44 24.10
CA GLU A 42 -11.98 -1.66 24.63
C GLU A 42 -11.75 -0.15 24.46
N LYS A 43 -10.54 0.34 24.80
CA LYS A 43 -10.18 1.75 24.62
C LYS A 43 -10.20 2.16 23.15
N LEU A 44 -9.76 1.28 22.25
CA LEU A 44 -9.76 1.53 20.81
C LEU A 44 -11.18 1.52 20.25
N ASP A 45 -12.06 0.64 20.74
CA ASP A 45 -13.48 0.60 20.38
C ASP A 45 -14.21 1.86 20.88
N GLU A 46 -13.92 2.33 22.09
CA GLU A 46 -14.42 3.60 22.64
C GLU A 46 -13.93 4.82 21.82
N GLU A 47 -12.67 4.83 21.40
CA GLU A 47 -12.10 5.86 20.53
C GLU A 47 -12.73 5.85 19.14
N LEU A 48 -13.04 4.67 18.58
CA LEU A 48 -13.74 4.53 17.29
C LEU A 48 -15.23 4.88 17.39
N SER A 49 -15.87 4.61 18.53
CA SER A 49 -17.29 4.88 18.79
C SER A 49 -17.56 6.38 18.86
N ASN A 50 -16.59 7.15 19.38
CA ASN A 50 -16.65 8.60 19.32
C ASN A 50 -16.38 9.07 17.88
N PRO A 51 -17.27 9.87 17.27
CA PRO A 51 -17.03 10.38 15.93
C PRO A 51 -15.77 11.24 15.92
N TYR A 52 -14.74 10.75 15.21
CA TYR A 52 -13.45 11.41 15.09
C TYR A 52 -13.62 12.85 14.59
N ASP A 53 -13.25 13.83 15.42
CA ASP A 53 -13.30 15.24 15.06
C ASP A 53 -12.18 15.57 14.05
N LYS A 54 -12.59 15.71 12.79
CA LYS A 54 -11.71 16.05 11.65
C LYS A 54 -11.01 17.41 11.83
N SER A 55 -11.46 18.26 12.77
CA SER A 55 -10.83 19.54 13.08
C SER A 55 -9.46 19.39 13.78
N GLN A 56 -9.20 18.26 14.45
CA GLN A 56 -7.94 17.92 15.14
C GLN A 56 -6.93 17.20 14.24
N CYS A 57 -7.25 17.00 12.97
CA CYS A 57 -6.36 16.36 12.02
C CYS A 57 -5.14 17.26 11.76
N HIS A 58 -4.03 16.96 12.43
CA HIS A 58 -2.74 17.60 12.19
C HIS A 58 -2.43 17.56 10.69
N LYS A 59 -2.01 18.67 10.09
CA LYS A 59 -1.76 18.84 8.63
C LYS A 59 -0.82 17.80 7.98
N ASN A 60 -0.17 16.95 8.78
CA ASN A 60 0.76 15.91 8.33
C ASN A 60 0.32 14.47 8.69
N SER A 61 -0.85 14.26 9.31
CA SER A 61 -1.34 12.90 9.50
C SER A 61 -1.82 12.36 8.15
N LEU A 62 -1.53 11.09 7.88
CA LEU A 62 -1.90 10.41 6.64
C LEU A 62 -3.42 10.17 6.67
N SER A 63 -4.19 11.24 6.49
CA SER A 63 -5.63 11.23 6.41
C SER A 63 -6.04 10.34 5.25
N PHE A 64 -6.56 9.15 5.57
CA PHE A 64 -7.43 8.41 4.69
C PHE A 64 -8.77 9.17 4.63
N SER A 65 -8.79 10.34 3.99
CA SER A 65 -10.04 10.88 3.46
C SER A 65 -10.40 10.02 2.24
N THR A 66 -10.97 8.85 2.51
CA THR A 66 -11.22 7.74 1.57
C THR A 66 -12.16 8.09 0.42
N TYR A 67 -12.66 9.33 0.33
CA TYR A 67 -13.62 9.78 -0.66
C TYR A 67 -13.19 10.99 -1.50
N SER A 68 -11.98 11.53 -1.32
CA SER A 68 -11.62 12.82 -1.93
C SER A 68 -10.14 13.01 -2.27
N LEU A 69 -9.41 11.93 -2.61
CA LEU A 69 -8.32 12.15 -3.56
C LEU A 69 -8.97 12.75 -4.80
N ARG A 70 -8.77 14.05 -5.04
CA ARG A 70 -9.34 14.71 -6.23
C ARG A 70 -8.86 13.87 -7.41
N LYS A 71 -9.74 13.48 -8.33
CA LYS A 71 -9.38 12.67 -9.52
C LYS A 71 -8.10 13.18 -10.21
N TRP A 72 -7.86 14.50 -10.11
CA TRP A 72 -6.65 15.17 -10.53
C TRP A 72 -5.35 14.75 -9.83
N GLU A 73 -5.37 14.52 -8.51
CA GLU A 73 -4.19 14.06 -7.75
C GLU A 73 -3.85 12.61 -8.09
N LEU A 74 -4.85 11.75 -8.21
CA LEU A 74 -4.67 10.38 -8.70
C LEU A 74 -4.09 10.40 -10.13
N PHE A 75 -4.66 11.23 -11.01
CA PHE A 75 -4.15 11.42 -12.37
C PHE A 75 -2.70 11.91 -12.37
N LYS A 76 -2.36 12.90 -11.54
CA LYS A 76 -1.02 13.47 -11.44
C LYS A 76 -0.02 12.46 -10.88
N ALA A 77 -0.41 11.63 -9.92
CA ALA A 77 0.39 10.54 -9.39
C ALA A 77 0.65 9.46 -10.45
N CYS A 78 -0.39 9.04 -11.19
CA CYS A 78 -0.26 8.10 -12.30
C CYS A 78 0.64 8.66 -13.41
N MET A 79 0.45 9.93 -13.82
CA MET A 79 1.32 10.58 -14.80
C MET A 79 2.76 10.68 -14.32
N ALA A 80 3.01 11.05 -13.06
CA ALA A 80 4.36 11.15 -12.52
C ALA A 80 5.08 9.79 -12.52
N ARG A 81 4.36 8.71 -12.19
CA ARG A 81 4.88 7.33 -12.29
C ARG A 81 5.25 6.98 -13.73
N GLU A 82 4.35 7.23 -14.67
CA GLU A 82 4.57 6.92 -16.09
C GLU A 82 5.75 7.73 -16.66
N LEU A 83 5.84 9.02 -16.32
CA LEU A 83 6.92 9.91 -16.77
C LEU A 83 8.27 9.52 -16.15
N LEU A 84 8.30 9.10 -14.88
CA LEU A 84 9.50 8.54 -14.26
C LEU A 84 9.94 7.22 -14.89
N LEU A 85 8.99 6.35 -15.27
CA LEU A 85 9.27 5.12 -16.02
C LEU A 85 9.83 5.45 -17.41
N MET A 86 9.24 6.43 -18.10
CA MET A 86 9.76 6.95 -19.36
C MET A 86 11.14 7.60 -19.20
N LYS A 87 11.44 8.24 -18.07
CA LYS A 87 12.75 8.85 -17.77
C LYS A 87 13.81 7.81 -17.43
N ARG A 88 13.47 6.75 -16.68
CA ARG A 88 14.39 5.64 -16.37
C ARG A 88 14.68 4.76 -17.58
N ASN A 89 13.69 4.56 -18.46
CA ASN A 89 13.85 3.88 -19.74
C ASN A 89 14.00 4.86 -20.91
N SER A 90 14.40 6.11 -20.67
CA SER A 90 14.49 7.12 -21.73
C SER A 90 15.50 6.74 -22.80
N PHE A 91 16.52 5.96 -22.43
CA PHE A 91 17.46 5.38 -23.37
C PHE A 91 16.73 4.54 -24.42
N VAL A 92 15.81 3.64 -24.03
CA VAL A 92 15.08 2.78 -24.97
C VAL A 92 14.07 3.57 -25.79
N TYR A 93 13.37 4.54 -25.19
CA TYR A 93 12.34 5.30 -25.89
C TYR A 93 12.94 6.32 -26.87
N VAL A 94 13.96 7.08 -26.46
CA VAL A 94 14.71 7.99 -27.36
C VAL A 94 15.39 7.19 -28.48
N PHE A 95 16.05 6.07 -28.14
CA PHE A 95 16.71 5.22 -29.13
C PHE A 95 15.74 4.61 -30.14
N LYS A 96 14.56 4.14 -29.71
CA LYS A 96 13.50 3.66 -30.61
C LYS A 96 12.90 4.78 -31.46
N THR A 97 12.66 5.97 -30.90
CA THR A 97 12.15 7.10 -31.69
C THR A 97 13.17 7.61 -32.72
N THR A 98 14.47 7.61 -32.40
CA THR A 98 15.50 7.91 -33.38
C THR A 98 15.60 6.81 -34.44
N GLN A 99 15.46 5.54 -34.08
CA GLN A 99 15.44 4.45 -35.07
C GLN A 99 14.27 4.57 -36.06
N VAL A 100 13.06 4.95 -35.60
CA VAL A 100 11.91 5.15 -36.50
C VAL A 100 12.05 6.43 -37.34
N MET A 101 12.66 7.48 -36.79
CA MET A 101 12.89 8.74 -37.53
C MET A 101 13.98 8.61 -38.60
N PHE A 102 14.99 7.77 -38.36
CA PHE A 102 16.12 7.54 -39.26
C PHE A 102 16.03 6.22 -40.03
N ASP A 103 14.87 5.53 -40.01
CA ASP A 103 14.65 4.35 -40.85
C ASP A 103 14.53 4.79 -42.33
N PRO A 104 15.51 4.46 -43.20
CA PRO A 104 15.53 4.87 -44.61
C PRO A 104 14.42 4.20 -45.44
N SER A 105 13.64 3.29 -44.85
CA SER A 105 12.54 2.60 -45.51
C SER A 105 11.30 3.49 -45.71
N TYR A 106 11.08 4.51 -44.86
CA TYR A 106 9.96 5.45 -45.00
C TYR A 106 10.22 6.57 -46.04
N ASP A 107 11.48 6.97 -46.22
CA ASP A 107 11.87 8.00 -47.20
C ASP A 107 11.73 7.49 -48.66
N ARG A 108 11.69 6.15 -48.87
CA ARG A 108 11.43 5.52 -50.18
C ARG A 108 9.96 5.41 -50.57
N LEU A 109 9.02 5.62 -49.65
CA LEU A 109 7.57 5.55 -49.93
C LEU A 109 6.95 6.92 -50.26
N VAL A 110 7.69 8.01 -50.09
CA VAL A 110 7.23 9.38 -50.39
C VAL A 110 7.76 9.88 -51.75
N VAL A 111 8.68 9.14 -52.39
CA VAL A 111 9.31 9.49 -53.68
C VAL A 111 8.92 8.52 -54.83
N LEU A 112 7.89 7.70 -54.64
CA LEU A 112 7.22 6.92 -55.71
C LEU A 112 5.73 7.24 -55.71
#